data_AF-A0AAW2G3V9-F1
#
_entry.id   AF-A0AAW2G3V9-F1
#
_cell.length_a   1.000
_cell.length_b   1.000
_cell.length_c   1.000
_cell.angle_alpha   90.00
_cell.angle_beta   90.00
_cell.angle_gamma   90.00
#
_symmetry.space_group_name_H-M   'P 1'
#
loop_
_entity.id
_entity.type
_entity.pdbx_description
1 polymer ?
#
loop_
_entity_poly.entity_id
_entity_poly.type
_entity_poly.pdbx_seq_one_letter_code
_entity_poly.pdbx_strand_id
1 'polypeptide(L)'
;MFRNIVVGLSGGVDSAVTALLLKNKGFNIIGVFMKNWDIRNEMGQCTVEKDYNDAQSICDKLKIPLVQVDFVKEYWNEVFSDLVDKYQNGYTPNPDILCNKNIKFDKFFHLARKKFQADAIAMGHYAQTSFGPYLENYKPNTSKYSILSKKINELFFNAMIMCYC
;
A
#
# COMPACT_ATOMS: atom_id res chain seq x y z
N MET A 1 9.18 15.56 -12.40
CA MET A 1 8.17 16.02 -11.43
C MET A 1 7.23 14.86 -11.19
N PHE A 2 7.00 14.47 -9.93
CA PHE A 2 6.09 13.36 -9.60
C PHE A 2 4.69 13.70 -10.08
N ARG A 3 4.12 12.86 -10.92
CA ARG A 3 2.77 13.10 -11.46
C ARG A 3 1.90 11.85 -11.43
N ASN A 4 2.46 10.67 -11.62
CA ASN A 4 1.74 9.40 -11.64
C ASN A 4 1.90 8.71 -10.28
N ILE A 5 0.80 8.55 -9.53
CA ILE A 5 0.79 7.94 -8.20
C ILE A 5 -0.12 6.72 -8.20
N VAL A 6 0.36 5.61 -7.68
CA VAL A 6 -0.48 4.42 -7.47
C VAL A 6 -0.86 4.34 -6.00
N VAL A 7 -2.15 4.31 -5.69
CA VAL A 7 -2.67 4.30 -4.33
C VAL A 7 -3.12 2.89 -3.97
N GLY A 8 -2.59 2.33 -2.88
CA GLY A 8 -3.12 1.10 -2.30
C GLY A 8 -4.46 1.39 -1.60
N LEU A 9 -5.55 0.84 -2.15
CA LEU A 9 -6.91 0.98 -1.63
C LEU A 9 -7.34 -0.31 -0.96
N SER A 10 -7.73 -0.24 0.31
CA SER A 10 -8.22 -1.38 1.09
C SER A 10 -9.74 -1.45 1.19
N GLY A 11 -10.46 -0.46 0.65
CA GLY A 11 -11.89 -0.25 0.94
C GLY A 11 -12.13 0.58 2.22
N GLY A 12 -11.08 0.82 3.02
CA GLY A 12 -11.16 1.64 4.23
C GLY A 12 -11.10 3.15 3.97
N VAL A 13 -11.60 3.91 4.94
CA VAL A 13 -11.69 5.38 4.91
C VAL A 13 -10.33 6.05 4.69
N ASP A 14 -9.27 5.58 5.35
CA ASP A 14 -7.95 6.21 5.25
C ASP A 14 -7.44 6.18 3.81
N SER A 15 -7.50 5.01 3.17
CA SER A 15 -7.08 4.87 1.78
C SER A 15 -7.95 5.70 0.82
N ALA A 16 -9.25 5.85 1.12
CA ALA A 16 -10.17 6.68 0.34
C ALA A 16 -9.82 8.17 0.43
N VAL A 17 -9.59 8.66 1.65
CA VAL A 17 -9.21 10.06 1.90
C VAL A 17 -7.83 10.35 1.28
N THR A 18 -6.87 9.43 1.39
CA THR A 18 -5.59 9.52 0.68
C THR A 18 -5.78 9.73 -0.83
N ALA A 19 -6.61 8.91 -1.48
CA ALA A 19 -6.88 9.04 -2.92
C ALA A 19 -7.56 10.37 -3.26
N LEU A 20 -8.53 10.80 -2.45
CA LEU A 20 -9.22 12.09 -2.62
C LEU A 20 -8.24 13.27 -2.53
N LEU A 21 -7.37 13.29 -1.52
CA LEU A 21 -6.39 14.35 -1.31
C LEU A 21 -5.41 14.46 -2.48
N LEU A 22 -4.89 13.33 -2.95
CA LEU A 22 -4.00 13.28 -4.11
C LEU A 22 -4.71 13.74 -5.39
N LYS A 23 -5.95 13.31 -5.61
CA LYS A 23 -6.74 13.76 -6.76
C LYS A 23 -6.96 15.28 -6.72
N ASN A 24 -7.35 15.83 -5.57
CA ASN A 24 -7.58 17.26 -5.40
C ASN A 24 -6.30 18.10 -5.58
N LYS A 25 -5.12 17.51 -5.35
CA LYS A 25 -3.82 18.14 -5.64
C LYS A 25 -3.40 18.05 -7.10
N GLY A 26 -4.19 17.40 -7.96
CA GLY A 26 -3.94 17.32 -9.40
C GLY A 26 -2.98 16.21 -9.83
N PHE A 27 -2.72 15.22 -8.97
CA PHE A 27 -1.96 14.03 -9.37
C PHE A 27 -2.78 13.13 -10.30
N ASN A 28 -2.11 12.43 -11.20
CA ASN A 28 -2.69 11.34 -11.96
C ASN A 28 -2.64 10.07 -11.10
N ILE A 29 -3.80 9.57 -10.67
CA ILE A 29 -3.87 8.48 -9.70
C ILE A 29 -4.56 7.23 -10.25
N ILE A 30 -4.03 6.07 -9.85
CA ILE A 30 -4.61 4.75 -10.09
C ILE A 30 -4.79 4.07 -8.73
N GLY A 31 -5.99 3.56 -8.46
CA GLY A 31 -6.26 2.73 -7.29
C GLY A 31 -5.84 1.29 -7.53
N VAL A 32 -5.21 0.65 -6.56
CA VAL A 32 -4.88 -0.78 -6.57
C VAL A 32 -5.41 -1.44 -5.31
N PHE A 33 -6.24 -2.47 -5.49
CA PHE A 33 -6.69 -3.35 -4.41
C PHE A 33 -5.84 -4.62 -4.38
N MET A 34 -5.26 -4.93 -3.22
CA MET A 34 -4.37 -6.09 -3.05
C MET A 34 -5.13 -7.24 -2.39
N LYS A 35 -5.33 -8.34 -3.12
CA LYS A 35 -5.82 -9.60 -2.56
C LYS A 35 -4.61 -10.38 -2.01
N ASN A 36 -4.46 -10.38 -0.69
CA ASN A 36 -3.33 -11.03 -0.01
C ASN A 36 -3.70 -12.36 0.67
N TRP A 37 -4.99 -12.68 0.76
CA TRP A 37 -5.47 -13.90 1.38
C TRP A 37 -6.60 -14.52 0.56
N ASP A 38 -6.68 -15.84 0.54
CA ASP A 38 -7.71 -16.58 -0.17
C ASP A 38 -8.56 -17.39 0.80
N ILE A 39 -9.79 -16.93 1.00
CA ILE A 39 -10.74 -17.47 2.00
C ILE A 39 -11.46 -18.71 1.45
N ARG A 40 -11.19 -19.14 0.20
CA ARG A 40 -11.86 -20.31 -0.43
C ARG A 40 -11.75 -21.61 0.37
N ASN A 41 -10.81 -21.70 1.31
CA ASN A 41 -10.62 -22.85 2.19
C ASN A 41 -11.15 -22.65 3.63
N GLU A 42 -11.77 -21.50 3.92
CA GLU A 42 -12.31 -21.17 5.25
C GLU A 42 -13.85 -21.09 5.16
N MET A 43 -14.57 -21.68 6.11
CA MET A 43 -16.06 -21.70 6.13
C MET A 43 -16.68 -20.33 6.49
N GLY A 44 -15.96 -19.23 6.28
CA GLY A 44 -16.34 -17.87 6.69
C GLY A 44 -17.04 -17.07 5.59
N GLN A 45 -17.71 -15.97 5.99
CA GLN A 45 -18.24 -14.99 5.05
C GLN A 45 -17.07 -14.26 4.35
N CYS A 46 -17.14 -14.15 3.01
CA CYS A 46 -16.11 -13.48 2.22
C CYS A 46 -16.13 -11.96 2.45
N THR A 47 -15.26 -11.45 3.31
CA THR A 47 -15.10 -10.01 3.56
C THR A 47 -14.34 -9.30 2.45
N VAL A 48 -13.43 -10.00 1.77
CA VAL A 48 -12.57 -9.44 0.71
C VAL A 48 -13.38 -8.91 -0.47
N GLU A 49 -14.49 -9.55 -0.82
CA GLU A 49 -15.36 -9.08 -1.90
C GLU A 49 -16.09 -7.79 -1.52
N LYS A 50 -16.49 -7.65 -0.25
CA LYS A 50 -17.07 -6.40 0.27
C LYS A 50 -16.03 -5.28 0.24
N ASP A 51 -14.82 -5.52 0.73
CA ASP A 51 -13.75 -4.52 0.73
C ASP A 51 -13.37 -4.09 -0.69
N TYR A 52 -13.37 -5.03 -1.64
CA TYR A 52 -13.19 -4.73 -3.06
C TYR A 52 -14.31 -3.85 -3.62
N ASN A 53 -15.57 -4.16 -3.30
CA ASN A 53 -16.73 -3.36 -3.73
C ASN A 53 -16.69 -1.95 -3.13
N ASP A 54 -16.26 -1.80 -1.87
CA ASP A 54 -16.06 -0.50 -1.24
C ASP A 54 -14.94 0.28 -1.95
N ALA A 55 -13.81 -0.38 -2.26
CA ALA A 55 -12.74 0.23 -3.06
C ALA A 55 -13.20 0.65 -4.46
N GLN A 56 -14.03 -0.16 -5.12
CA GLN A 56 -14.63 0.15 -6.42
C GLN A 56 -15.54 1.37 -6.32
N SER A 57 -16.42 1.42 -5.32
CA SER A 57 -17.31 2.57 -5.06
C SER A 57 -16.55 3.86 -4.81
N ILE A 58 -15.42 3.79 -4.07
CA ILE A 58 -14.51 4.93 -3.87
C ILE A 58 -13.93 5.38 -5.22
N CYS A 59 -13.39 4.47 -6.01
CA CYS A 59 -12.80 4.77 -7.32
C CYS A 59 -13.83 5.36 -8.30
N ASP A 60 -15.06 4.85 -8.31
CA ASP A 60 -16.15 5.34 -9.16
C ASP A 60 -16.53 6.79 -8.81
N LYS A 61 -16.69 7.08 -7.50
CA LYS A 61 -16.95 8.45 -7.01
C LYS A 61 -15.80 9.39 -7.35
N LEU A 62 -14.57 8.91 -7.21
CA LEU A 62 -13.37 9.65 -7.56
C LEU A 62 -13.07 9.63 -9.06
N LYS A 63 -13.81 8.91 -9.90
CA LYS A 63 -13.55 8.78 -11.35
C LYS A 63 -12.08 8.42 -11.66
N ILE A 64 -11.54 7.44 -10.94
CA ILE A 64 -10.18 6.92 -11.12
C ILE A 64 -10.23 5.42 -11.40
N PRO A 65 -9.26 4.85 -12.15
CA PRO A 65 -9.24 3.42 -12.40
C PRO A 65 -8.90 2.64 -11.13
N LEU A 66 -9.57 1.49 -10.95
CA LEU A 66 -9.23 0.48 -9.95
C LEU A 66 -8.63 -0.75 -10.64
N VAL A 67 -7.55 -1.29 -10.10
CA VAL A 67 -6.97 -2.56 -10.53
C VAL A 67 -6.81 -3.50 -9.34
N GLN A 68 -7.31 -4.72 -9.48
CA GLN A 68 -7.04 -5.78 -8.51
C GLN A 68 -5.72 -6.48 -8.81
N VAL A 69 -4.96 -6.78 -7.77
CA VAL A 69 -3.71 -7.56 -7.83
C VAL A 69 -3.77 -8.68 -6.81
N ASP A 70 -3.29 -9.86 -7.19
CA ASP A 70 -3.18 -11.02 -6.31
C ASP A 70 -1.74 -11.13 -5.78
N PHE A 71 -1.59 -11.14 -4.45
CA PHE A 71 -0.35 -11.40 -3.73
C PHE A 71 -0.53 -12.52 -2.70
N VAL A 72 -1.51 -13.41 -2.88
CA VAL A 72 -1.79 -14.51 -1.94
C VAL A 72 -0.56 -15.40 -1.76
N LYS A 73 0.13 -15.72 -2.86
CA LYS A 73 1.32 -16.58 -2.83
C LYS A 73 2.48 -15.90 -2.11
N GLU A 74 2.73 -14.63 -2.38
CA GLU A 74 3.79 -13.84 -1.76
C GLU A 74 3.52 -13.66 -0.27
N TYR A 75 2.29 -13.34 0.12
CA TYR A 75 1.90 -13.21 1.51
C TYR A 75 2.05 -14.53 2.27
N TRP A 76 1.63 -15.65 1.67
CA TRP A 76 1.76 -16.97 2.28
C TRP A 76 3.23 -17.31 2.60
N ASN A 77 4.11 -17.11 1.62
CA ASN A 77 5.51 -17.51 1.74
C ASN A 77 6.34 -16.52 2.58
N GLU A 78 6.11 -15.21 2.43
CA GLU A 78 6.98 -14.17 3.00
C GLU A 78 6.43 -13.55 4.30
N VAL A 79 5.20 -13.89 4.71
CA VAL A 79 4.58 -13.38 5.95
C VAL A 79 4.01 -14.53 6.78
N PHE A 80 3.08 -15.31 6.22
CA PHE A 80 2.33 -16.31 6.98
C PHE A 80 3.19 -17.50 7.42
N SER A 81 4.10 -17.98 6.56
CA SER A 81 4.98 -19.09 6.92
C SER A 81 5.92 -18.74 8.08
N ASP A 82 6.43 -17.50 8.14
CA ASP A 82 7.23 -16.98 9.27
C ASP A 82 6.40 -16.86 10.55
N LEU A 83 5.14 -16.44 10.44
CA LEU A 83 4.20 -16.39 11.55
C LEU A 83 4.05 -17.77 12.20
N VAL A 84 3.79 -18.81 11.40
CA VAL A 84 3.60 -20.18 11.88
C VAL A 84 4.86 -20.72 12.55
N ASP A 85 6.02 -20.57 11.91
CA ASP A 85 7.31 -21.01 12.46
C ASP A 85 7.60 -20.34 13.82
N LYS A 86 7.37 -19.02 13.93
CA LYS A 86 7.59 -18.31 15.20
C LYS A 86 6.63 -18.75 16.30
N TYR A 87 5.36 -19.01 15.98
CA TYR A 87 4.43 -19.57 16.97
C TYR A 87 4.85 -20.97 17.42
N GLN A 88 5.32 -21.83 16.52
CA GLN A 88 5.83 -23.17 16.88
C GLN A 88 7.03 -23.09 17.83
N ASN A 89 7.83 -22.03 17.74
CA ASN A 89 8.96 -21.75 18.61
C ASN A 89 8.60 -20.95 19.88
N GLY A 90 7.31 -20.73 20.16
CA GLY A 90 6.84 -20.05 21.37
C GLY A 90 6.98 -18.52 21.37
N TYR A 91 7.21 -17.91 20.21
CA TYR A 91 7.23 -16.47 20.07
C TYR A 91 5.83 -15.90 19.80
N THR A 92 5.68 -14.59 20.05
CA THR A 92 4.51 -13.80 19.64
C THR A 92 4.90 -12.89 18.47
N PRO A 93 4.90 -13.39 17.22
CA PRO A 93 5.25 -12.60 16.04
C PRO A 93 4.23 -11.50 15.73
N ASN A 94 4.67 -10.44 15.07
CA ASN A 94 3.81 -9.43 14.46
C ASN A 94 3.90 -9.53 12.92
N PRO A 95 2.89 -10.13 12.25
CA PRO A 95 2.92 -10.31 10.79
C PRO A 95 2.81 -9.00 10.01
N ASP A 96 2.26 -7.93 10.61
CA ASP A 96 2.07 -6.65 9.92
C ASP A 96 3.39 -5.97 9.58
N ILE A 97 4.43 -6.21 10.39
CA ILE A 97 5.79 -5.72 10.11
C ILE A 97 6.29 -6.32 8.79
N LEU A 98 6.10 -7.63 8.59
CA LEU A 98 6.51 -8.31 7.37
C LEU A 98 5.58 -7.99 6.19
N CYS A 99 4.27 -7.88 6.42
CA CYS A 99 3.31 -7.44 5.40
C CYS A 99 3.70 -6.07 4.84
N ASN A 100 4.01 -5.11 5.72
CA ASN A 100 4.45 -3.78 5.30
C ASN A 100 5.76 -3.86 4.52
N LYS A 101 6.77 -4.55 5.07
CA LYS A 101 8.10 -4.65 4.47
C LYS A 101 8.09 -5.36 3.12
N ASN A 102 7.49 -6.54 3.06
CA ASN A 102 7.61 -7.46 1.92
C ASN A 102 6.50 -7.24 0.89
N ILE A 103 5.26 -6.97 1.32
CA ILE A 103 4.12 -6.84 0.40
C ILE A 103 3.90 -5.38 0.01
N LYS A 104 3.62 -4.51 0.98
CA LYS A 104 3.17 -3.13 0.72
C LYS A 104 4.28 -2.22 0.19
N PHE A 105 5.50 -2.33 0.69
CA PHE A 105 6.61 -1.44 0.32
C PHE A 105 7.67 -2.11 -0.55
N ASP A 106 7.54 -3.40 -0.88
CA ASP A 106 8.41 -4.10 -1.82
C ASP A 106 7.62 -4.60 -3.05
N LYS A 107 6.84 -5.68 -2.94
CA LYS A 107 6.11 -6.23 -4.12
C LYS A 107 5.19 -5.21 -4.78
N PHE A 108 4.37 -4.52 -3.99
CA PHE A 108 3.44 -3.51 -4.51
C PHE A 108 4.16 -2.33 -5.16
N PHE A 109 5.25 -1.86 -4.55
CA PHE A 109 6.08 -0.80 -5.13
C PHE A 109 6.64 -1.22 -6.50
N HIS A 110 7.25 -2.40 -6.58
CA HIS A 110 7.80 -2.91 -7.83
C HIS A 110 6.73 -3.13 -8.91
N LEU A 111 5.55 -3.62 -8.52
CA LEU A 111 4.42 -3.74 -9.43
C LEU A 111 3.96 -2.37 -9.93
N ALA A 112 3.85 -1.37 -9.06
CA ALA A 112 3.46 -0.01 -9.43
C ALA A 112 4.44 0.62 -10.43
N ARG A 113 5.75 0.44 -10.20
CA ARG A 113 6.80 0.90 -11.12
C ARG A 113 6.73 0.20 -12.47
N LYS A 114 6.66 -1.13 -12.48
CA LYS A 114 6.74 -1.92 -13.72
C LYS A 114 5.46 -1.85 -14.56
N LYS A 115 4.29 -1.97 -13.93
CA LYS A 115 2.99 -2.07 -14.62
C LYS A 115 2.39 -0.71 -14.96
N PHE A 116 2.58 0.27 -14.09
CA PHE A 116 1.92 1.57 -14.21
C PHE A 116 2.88 2.75 -14.41
N GLN A 117 4.19 2.49 -14.47
CA GLN A 117 5.22 3.53 -14.61
C GLN A 117 5.05 4.62 -13.54
N ALA A 118 4.64 4.21 -12.34
CA ALA A 118 4.34 5.11 -11.23
C ALA A 118 5.60 5.87 -10.80
N ASP A 119 5.47 7.16 -10.54
CA ASP A 119 6.58 7.93 -9.97
C ASP A 119 6.71 7.65 -8.46
N ALA A 120 5.59 7.38 -7.79
CA ALA A 120 5.56 6.96 -6.39
C ALA A 120 4.30 6.11 -6.08
N ILE A 121 4.30 5.44 -4.93
CA ILE A 121 3.13 4.75 -4.37
C ILE A 121 2.62 5.46 -3.13
N ALA A 122 1.31 5.47 -2.92
CA ALA A 122 0.65 6.00 -1.73
C ALA A 122 -0.14 4.95 -0.96
N MET A 123 -0.17 5.07 0.37
CA MET A 123 -0.94 4.22 1.28
C MET A 123 -1.63 5.08 2.35
N GLY A 124 -2.75 4.59 2.89
CA GLY A 124 -3.47 5.21 4.01
C GLY A 124 -2.81 5.01 5.38
N HIS A 125 -1.48 4.87 5.47
CA HIS A 125 -0.80 4.78 6.76
C HIS A 125 -0.67 6.17 7.40
N TYR A 126 -0.93 6.25 8.69
CA TYR A 126 -0.68 7.44 9.50
C TYR A 126 0.82 7.61 9.77
N ALA A 127 1.55 8.04 8.75
CA ALA A 127 2.98 8.30 8.81
C ALA A 127 3.34 9.41 7.81
N GLN A 128 4.45 10.11 8.07
CA GLN A 128 4.97 11.14 7.18
C GLN A 128 6.37 10.78 6.67
N THR A 129 6.65 11.13 5.42
CA THR A 129 8.02 11.04 4.89
C THR A 129 8.84 12.26 5.33
N SER A 130 10.17 12.12 5.37
CA SER A 130 11.04 13.28 5.59
C SER A 130 11.08 14.27 4.41
N PHE A 131 10.34 14.00 3.33
CA PHE A 131 10.31 14.82 2.11
C PHE A 131 9.10 15.75 2.04
N GLY A 132 8.31 15.85 3.11
CA GLY A 132 7.05 16.59 3.11
C GLY A 132 5.85 15.73 2.72
N PRO A 133 4.62 16.29 2.82
CA PRO A 133 3.38 15.57 2.57
C PRO A 133 3.18 15.19 1.10
N TYR A 134 3.80 15.92 0.16
CA TYR A 134 3.69 15.66 -1.28
C TYR A 134 5.06 15.51 -1.97
N LEU A 135 6.09 15.08 -1.22
CA LEU A 135 7.47 14.91 -1.70
C LEU A 135 8.11 16.21 -2.22
N GLU A 136 7.66 17.36 -1.75
CA GLU A 136 8.13 18.67 -2.18
C GLU A 136 9.62 18.88 -1.89
N ASN A 137 10.13 18.24 -0.84
CA ASN A 137 11.53 18.30 -0.44
C ASN A 137 12.37 17.15 -1.00
N TYR A 138 11.81 16.32 -1.89
CA TYR A 138 12.59 15.26 -2.52
C TYR A 138 13.61 15.83 -3.50
N LYS A 139 14.87 15.43 -3.34
CA LYS A 139 15.94 15.70 -4.30
C LYS A 139 16.51 14.38 -4.84
N PRO A 140 16.62 14.20 -6.17
CA PRO A 140 17.29 13.03 -6.72
C PRO A 140 18.73 12.95 -6.19
N ASN A 141 19.19 11.75 -5.84
CA ASN A 141 20.49 11.43 -5.20
C ASN A 141 20.63 11.72 -3.69
N THR A 142 19.54 12.08 -2.98
CA THR A 142 19.58 12.13 -1.51
C THR A 142 19.44 10.70 -0.96
N SER A 143 20.55 10.04 -0.67
CA SER A 143 20.53 8.73 0.01
C SER A 143 20.03 8.92 1.44
N LYS A 144 18.80 8.50 1.72
CA LYS A 144 18.31 8.34 3.10
C LYS A 144 17.69 6.97 3.30
N TYR A 145 17.99 6.41 4.46
CA TYR A 145 17.51 5.11 4.92
C TYR A 145 16.00 5.11 5.08
N SER A 146 15.33 4.08 4.57
CA SER A 146 13.95 3.77 4.99
C SER A 146 14.02 2.91 6.25
N ILE A 147 13.06 3.09 7.16
CA ILE A 147 12.94 2.31 8.40
C ILE A 147 12.79 0.79 8.11
N LEU A 148 12.48 0.42 6.86
CA LEU A 148 12.15 -0.95 6.44
C LEU A 148 13.17 -1.59 5.49
N SER A 149 14.18 -0.85 4.99
CA SER A 149 15.15 -1.38 4.01
C SER A 149 16.52 -0.69 4.09
N LYS A 150 17.58 -1.48 3.95
CA LYS A 150 18.97 -1.03 4.17
C LYS A 150 19.56 -0.17 3.05
N LYS A 151 18.87 0.08 1.94
CA LYS A 151 19.26 1.03 0.88
C LYS A 151 18.15 1.07 -0.16
N ILE A 152 17.48 2.20 -0.30
CA ILE A 152 16.49 2.38 -1.36
C ILE A 152 16.64 3.81 -1.92
N ASN A 153 16.97 3.89 -3.22
CA ASN A 153 16.87 5.11 -4.04
C ASN A 153 15.43 5.33 -4.55
N GLU A 154 14.44 4.71 -3.89
CA GLU A 154 13.04 4.64 -4.35
C GLU A 154 12.13 5.51 -3.47
N LEU A 155 11.21 6.21 -4.12
CA LEU A 155 10.31 7.14 -3.47
C LEU A 155 9.04 6.44 -2.99
N PHE A 156 8.91 6.40 -1.67
CA PHE A 156 7.64 6.10 -1.01
C PHE A 156 6.89 7.40 -0.79
N PHE A 157 5.65 7.47 -1.27
CA PHE A 157 4.72 8.51 -0.87
C PHE A 157 3.94 7.96 0.33
N ASN A 158 4.24 8.42 1.55
CA ASN A 158 3.27 8.23 2.62
C ASN A 158 2.33 9.42 2.57
N ALA A 159 1.14 9.19 2.03
CA ALA A 159 0.09 10.19 2.05
C ALA A 159 -0.44 10.28 3.48
N MET A 160 0.17 11.21 4.21
CA MET A 160 -0.26 11.65 5.51
C MET A 160 -1.73 12.09 5.48
N ILE A 161 -2.57 11.34 6.19
CA ILE A 161 -3.78 11.89 6.80
C ILE A 161 -3.34 12.45 8.15
N MET A 162 -3.02 13.74 8.19
CA MET A 162 -3.33 14.51 9.38
C MET A 162 -4.82 14.83 9.28
N CYS A 163 -5.66 13.93 9.79
CA CYS A 163 -6.87 14.40 10.42
C CYS A 163 -6.38 15.17 11.64
N TYR A 164 -6.41 16.50 11.55
CA TYR A 164 -6.55 17.31 12.76
C TYR A 164 -7.81 16.79 13.45
N CYS A 165 -7.64 16.02 14.52
CA CYS A 165 -8.59 16.03 15.62
C CYS A 165 -8.17 17.17 16.54
#